data_AF-A0A5C3LJ81-F1
#
_entry.id   AF-A0A5C3LJ81-F1
#
_cell.length_a   1.000
_cell.length_b   1.000
_cell.length_c   1.000
_cell.angle_alpha   90.00
_cell.angle_beta   90.00
_cell.angle_gamma   90.00
#
_symmetry.space_group_name_H-M   'P 1'
#
loop_
_entity.id
_entity.type
_entity.pdbx_description
1 polymer ?
#
loop_
_entity_poly.entity_id
_entity_poly.type
_entity_poly.pdbx_seq_one_letter_code
_entity_poly.pdbx_strand_id
1 'polypeptide(L)'
;MSSSIAYLTSRSNFLQVSPEVPVTKQRNAEKYDTPEVFEENKKELATDLVVKAKQIEYLINSLPEPEAEEVQDDTRHDAGGRDDYRE
;
A
#
# COMPACT_ATOMS: atom_id res chain seq x y z
N MET A 1 -0.76 0.37 -0.98
CA MET A 1 -0.16 0.75 -2.27
C MET A 1 -1.09 1.58 -3.15
N SER A 2 -2.34 1.17 -3.36
CA SER A 2 -3.32 1.94 -4.17
C SER A 2 -3.51 3.38 -3.66
N SER A 3 -3.56 3.58 -2.35
CA SER A 3 -3.64 4.89 -1.71
C SER A 3 -2.48 5.82 -2.07
N SER A 4 -1.25 5.32 -2.07
CA SER A 4 -0.05 6.09 -2.43
C SER A 4 -0.10 6.55 -3.89
N ILE A 5 -0.54 5.68 -4.81
CA ILE A 5 -0.72 6.03 -6.23
C ILE A 5 -1.84 7.06 -6.41
N ALA A 6 -2.96 6.87 -5.71
CA ALA A 6 -4.08 7.81 -5.73
C ALA A 6 -3.64 9.20 -5.22
N TYR A 7 -2.82 9.25 -4.18
CA TYR A 7 -2.25 10.49 -3.68
C TYR A 7 -1.36 11.20 -4.74
N LEU A 8 -0.40 10.48 -5.32
CA LEU A 8 0.54 11.06 -6.30
C LEU A 8 -0.16 11.59 -7.56
N THR A 9 -1.19 10.89 -8.01
CA THR A 9 -1.98 11.29 -9.20
C THR A 9 -2.95 12.43 -8.88
N SER A 10 -3.55 12.44 -7.69
CA SER A 10 -4.53 13.46 -7.31
C SER A 10 -3.90 14.79 -6.90
N ARG A 11 -2.70 14.79 -6.31
CA ARG A 11 -2.04 15.98 -5.74
C ARG A 11 -0.94 16.61 -6.60
N SER A 12 -0.66 16.06 -7.78
CA SER A 12 0.29 16.64 -8.73
C SER A 12 -0.33 17.79 -9.55
N ASN A 13 0.52 18.71 -10.00
CA ASN A 13 0.15 19.82 -10.88
C ASN A 13 0.89 19.75 -12.22
N PHE A 14 0.43 20.53 -13.21
CA PHE A 14 1.09 20.63 -14.51
C PHE A 14 2.46 21.30 -14.39
N LEU A 15 3.44 20.75 -15.10
CA LEU A 15 4.79 21.30 -15.22
C LEU A 15 5.02 21.75 -16.67
N GLN A 16 5.55 22.96 -16.83
CA GLN A 16 5.98 23.47 -18.12
C GLN A 16 7.24 22.71 -18.57
N VAL A 17 7.11 21.84 -19.57
CA VAL A 17 8.23 21.01 -20.07
C VAL A 17 8.88 21.54 -21.35
N SER A 18 8.10 22.19 -22.21
CA SER A 18 8.59 22.79 -23.46
C SER A 18 8.13 24.24 -23.54
N PRO A 19 9.01 25.23 -23.78
CA PRO A 19 8.62 26.63 -23.88
C PRO A 19 7.68 26.92 -25.06
N GLU A 20 7.64 26.05 -26.07
CA GLU A 20 6.79 26.21 -27.26
C GLU A 20 5.32 25.86 -27.00
N VAL A 21 5.04 25.08 -25.94
CA VAL A 21 3.69 24.60 -25.61
C VAL A 21 3.32 25.07 -24.20
N PRO A 22 2.77 26.29 -24.05
CA PRO A 22 2.46 26.85 -22.74
C PRO A 22 1.35 26.07 -22.03
N VAL A 23 1.51 25.87 -20.72
CA VAL A 23 0.45 25.36 -19.86
C VAL A 23 -0.62 26.45 -19.72
N THR A 24 -1.79 26.21 -20.31
CA THR A 24 -2.91 27.19 -20.35
C THR A 24 -3.93 27.01 -19.23
N LYS A 25 -3.83 25.93 -18.44
CA LYS A 25 -4.72 25.62 -17.33
C LYS A 25 -3.91 25.24 -16.10
N GLN A 26 -4.27 25.79 -14.96
CA GLN A 26 -3.74 25.38 -13.66
C GLN A 26 -4.83 24.72 -12.83
N ARG A 27 -4.45 23.75 -11.99
CA ARG A 27 -5.37 23.20 -10.99
C ARG A 27 -5.61 24.26 -9.91
N ASN A 28 -6.73 24.16 -9.21
CA ASN A 28 -7.00 25.00 -8.04
C ASN A 28 -5.93 24.73 -6.98
N ALA A 29 -5.43 25.78 -6.32
CA ALA A 29 -4.36 25.71 -5.32
C ALA A 29 -4.64 24.73 -4.17
N GLU A 30 -5.91 24.49 -3.84
CA GLU A 30 -6.33 23.55 -2.79
C GLU A 30 -6.28 22.07 -3.22
N LYS A 31 -6.12 21.81 -4.52
CA LYS A 31 -6.21 20.48 -5.13
C LYS A 31 -4.86 19.86 -5.47
N TYR A 32 -3.76 20.61 -5.33
CA TYR A 32 -2.41 20.11 -5.52
C TYR A 32 -1.51 20.59 -4.38
N ASP A 33 -0.44 19.85 -4.13
CA ASP A 33 0.50 20.22 -3.07
C ASP A 33 1.61 21.10 -3.65
N THR A 34 2.18 21.98 -2.82
CA THR A 34 3.36 22.75 -3.23
C THR A 34 4.51 21.81 -3.60
N PRO A 35 5.43 22.21 -4.49
CA PRO A 35 6.52 21.33 -4.90
C PRO A 35 7.33 20.78 -3.72
N GLU A 36 7.58 21.60 -2.71
CA GLU A 36 8.30 21.20 -1.48
C GLU A 36 7.55 20.10 -0.71
N VAL A 37 6.28 20.34 -0.37
CA VAL A 37 5.44 19.38 0.36
C VAL A 37 5.25 18.09 -0.45
N PHE A 38 5.08 18.19 -1.76
CA PHE A 38 4.92 17.03 -2.62
C PHE A 38 6.20 16.18 -2.71
N GLU A 39 7.39 16.81 -2.72
CA GLU A 39 8.66 16.09 -2.66
C GLU A 39 8.89 15.42 -1.30
N GLU A 40 8.55 16.08 -0.20
CA GLU A 40 8.64 15.50 1.15
C GLU A 40 7.72 14.28 1.29
N ASN A 41 6.45 14.43 0.91
CA ASN A 41 5.48 13.34 0.98
C ASN A 41 5.86 12.17 0.07
N LYS A 42 6.48 12.42 -1.10
CA LYS A 42 7.03 11.35 -1.95
C LYS A 42 8.12 10.55 -1.23
N LYS A 43 9.04 11.22 -0.54
CA LYS A 43 10.11 10.55 0.22
C LYS A 43 9.56 9.74 1.37
N GLU A 44 8.58 10.28 2.09
CA GLU A 44 7.88 9.56 3.16
C GLU A 44 7.21 8.30 2.63
N LEU A 45 6.40 8.40 1.56
CA LEU A 45 5.71 7.26 0.95
C LEU A 45 6.68 6.16 0.48
N ALA A 46 7.84 6.55 -0.08
CA ALA A 46 8.87 5.58 -0.48
C ALA A 46 9.53 4.92 0.74
N THR A 47 9.78 5.68 1.80
CA THR A 47 10.37 5.18 3.05
C THR A 47 9.42 4.18 3.72
N ASP A 48 8.14 4.53 3.82
CA ASP A 48 7.10 3.67 4.39
C ASP A 48 6.99 2.35 3.63
N LEU A 49 7.06 2.40 2.30
CA LEU A 49 7.05 1.19 1.48
C LEU A 49 8.21 0.26 1.83
N VAL A 50 9.43 0.80 1.94
CA VAL A 50 10.62 0.02 2.29
C VAL A 50 10.51 -0.56 3.70
N VAL A 51 10.03 0.24 4.66
CA VAL A 51 9.80 -0.22 6.04
C VAL A 51 8.79 -1.37 6.06
N LYS A 52 7.67 -1.23 5.34
CA LYS A 52 6.65 -2.29 5.26
C LYS A 52 7.17 -3.55 4.60
N ALA A 53 7.98 -3.44 3.55
CA ALA A 53 8.62 -4.59 2.92
C ALA A 53 9.53 -5.35 3.90
N LYS A 54 10.36 -4.63 4.67
CA LYS A 54 11.21 -5.23 5.71
C LYS A 54 10.42 -5.86 6.85
N GLN A 55 9.31 -5.24 7.25
CA GLN A 55 8.42 -5.80 8.27
C GLN A 55 7.82 -7.12 7.80
N ILE A 56 7.38 -7.19 6.53
CA ILE A 56 6.87 -8.44 5.95
C ILE A 56 7.95 -9.52 5.95
N GLU A 57 9.17 -9.19 5.52
CA GLU A 57 10.30 -10.12 5.55
C GLU A 57 10.59 -10.64 6.97
N TYR A 58 10.65 -9.73 7.95
CA TYR A 58 10.83 -10.10 9.35
C TYR A 58 9.72 -11.02 9.85
N LEU A 59 8.45 -10.71 9.54
CA LEU A 59 7.31 -11.52 9.97
C LEU A 59 7.35 -12.91 9.35
N ILE A 60 7.66 -13.02 8.06
CA ILE A 60 7.82 -14.31 7.36
C ILE A 60 8.89 -15.16 8.07
N ASN A 61 10.04 -14.57 8.40
CA ASN A 61 11.12 -15.27 9.10
C ASN A 61 10.80 -15.59 10.57
N SER A 62 9.81 -14.91 11.15
CA SER A 62 9.35 -15.12 12.53
C SER A 62 8.16 -16.07 12.60
N LEU A 63 7.66 -16.56 11.47
CA LEU A 63 6.59 -17.56 11.47
C LEU A 63 7.12 -18.85 12.14
N PRO A 64 6.30 -19.50 12.99
CA PRO A 64 6.66 -20.80 13.53
C PRO A 64 6.83 -21.81 12.38
N GLU A 65 7.65 -22.83 12.61
CA GLU A 65 7.77 -23.93 11.66
C GLU A 65 6.38 -24.52 11.37
N PRO A 66 6.03 -24.73 10.09
CA PRO A 66 4.77 -25.36 9.76
C PRO A 66 4.75 -26.78 10.32
N GLU A 67 3.65 -27.14 10.98
CA GLU A 67 3.42 -28.51 11.43
C GLU A 67 3.41 -29.48 10.22
N ALA A 68 3.65 -30.76 10.45
CA ALA A 68 3.59 -31.76 9.38
C ALA A 68 2.21 -31.74 8.70
N GLU A 69 2.17 -31.94 7.38
CA GLU A 69 0.95 -31.82 6.57
C GLU A 69 -0.21 -32.67 7.12
N GLU A 70 0.07 -33.89 7.59
CA GLU A 70 -0.95 -34.77 8.15
C GLU A 70 -1.62 -34.22 9.42
N VAL A 71 -0.87 -33.49 10.26
CA VAL A 71 -1.40 -32.86 11.48
C VAL A 71 -2.19 -31.59 11.14
N GLN A 72 -1.76 -30.86 10.10
CA GLN A 72 -2.48 -29.68 9.63
C GLN A 72 -3.84 -30.05 9.00
N ASP A 73 -3.90 -31.14 8.24
CA ASP A 73 -5.15 -31.61 7.63
C ASP A 73 -6.16 -32.07 8.68
N ASP A 74 -5.73 -32.80 9.72
CA ASP A 74 -6.59 -33.15 10.87
C ASP A 74 -7.10 -31.90 11.60
N THR A 75 -6.24 -30.92 11.86
CA THR A 75 -6.63 -29.67 12.53
C THR A 75 -7.58 -28.83 11.69
N ARG A 76 -7.40 -28.79 10.37
CA ARG A 76 -8.31 -28.10 9.43
C ARG A 76 -9.64 -28.84 9.28
N HIS A 77 -9.62 -30.17 9.34
CA HIS A 77 -10.82 -31.00 9.28
C HIS A 77 -11.68 -30.81 10.55
N ASP A 78 -11.05 -30.72 11.73
CA ASP A 78 -11.75 -30.47 13.01
C ASP A 78 -12.25 -29.02 13.19
N ALA A 79 -11.55 -28.03 12.60
CA ALA A 79 -11.96 -26.62 12.67
C ALA A 79 -13.20 -26.31 11.80
N GLY A 80 -13.55 -27.17 10.84
CA GLY A 80 -14.72 -27.01 9.96
C GLY A 80 -16.04 -27.60 10.47
N GLY A 81 -16.09 -28.12 11.69
CA GLY A 81 -17.18 -29.01 12.15
C GLY A 81 -18.03 -28.55 13.33
N ARG A 82 -18.18 -27.25 13.62
CA ARG A 82 -19.05 -26.75 14.72
C ARG A 82 -19.99 -25.61 14.33
N ASP A 83 -20.62 -25.71 13.16
CA ASP A 83 -21.88 -25.01 12.91
C ASP A 83 -23.04 -25.99 13.17
N ASP A 84 -23.25 -26.27 14.45
CA ASP A 84 -24.43 -26.97 14.94
C ASP A 84 -25.65 -26.05 14.69
N TYR A 85 -26.35 -26.29 13.58
CA TYR A 85 -27.72 -25.80 13.41
C TYR A 85 -28.57 -26.31 14.57
N ARG A 86 -28.88 -25.42 15.52
CA ARG A 86 -29.89 -25.65 16.54
C ARG A 86 -31.20 -25.06 16.06
N GLU A 87 -32.18 -25.94 15.89
CA GLU A 87 -33.58 -25.71 15.51
C GLU A 87 -34.28 -24.58 16.27
#